data_AF-A0A0Z8J1K8-F1
#
_entry.id   AF-A0A0Z8J1K8-F1
#
_cell.length_a   1.000
_cell.length_b   1.000
_cell.length_c   1.000
_cell.angle_alpha   90.00
_cell.angle_beta   90.00
_cell.angle_gamma   90.00
#
_symmetry.space_group_name_H-M   'P 1'
#
loop_
_entity.id
_entity.type
_entity.pdbx_description
1 polymer ?
#
loop_
_entity_poly.entity_id
_entity_poly.type
_entity_poly.pdbx_seq_one_letter_code
_entity_poly.pdbx_strand_id
1 'polypeptide(L)'
;MTIQDFQLFVENGDMLIENSHISLIRLLHINGEVAINQSTLTSPADITDTTRSILTVEDGDFKAENLKLEGKHGISNYDGSIDISLHPKTKTDIHIDASQNNLGIDLPTYSNPQATNYLYISTLDGELNIQ
;
A
#
# COMPACT_ATOMS: atom_id res chain seq x y z
N MET A 1 -5.57 16.45 7.29
CA MET A 1 -5.72 15.84 8.63
C MET A 1 -4.50 14.97 8.90
N THR A 2 -4.01 14.93 10.14
CA THR A 2 -2.87 14.07 10.53
C THR A 2 -3.34 13.06 11.57
N ILE A 3 -3.15 11.77 11.31
CA ILE A 3 -3.49 10.67 12.23
C ILE A 3 -2.20 9.93 12.58
N GLN A 4 -1.97 9.67 13.87
CA GLN A 4 -0.81 8.93 14.36
C GLN A 4 -1.18 7.51 14.77
N ASP A 5 -0.27 6.58 14.54
CA ASP A 5 -0.35 5.17 14.96
C ASP A 5 -1.67 4.50 14.61
N PHE A 6 -2.15 4.77 13.40
CA PHE A 6 -3.45 4.35 12.94
C PHE A 6 -3.53 2.83 12.83
N GLN A 7 -4.51 2.28 13.55
CA GLN A 7 -4.94 0.90 13.46
C GLN A 7 -6.44 0.87 13.23
N LEU A 8 -6.87 0.25 12.14
CA LEU A 8 -8.28 0.12 11.82
C LEU A 8 -8.58 -1.27 11.27
N PHE A 9 -9.75 -1.76 11.67
CA PHE A 9 -10.37 -2.96 11.15
C PHE A 9 -11.78 -2.60 10.67
N VAL A 10 -12.09 -2.92 9.42
CA VAL A 10 -13.42 -2.72 8.84
C VAL A 10 -13.92 -4.03 8.28
N GLU A 11 -15.12 -4.40 8.70
CA GLU A 11 -15.86 -5.53 8.18
C GLU A 11 -17.08 -5.00 7.43
N ASN A 12 -17.03 -5.12 6.11
CA ASN A 12 -18.04 -4.74 5.13
C ASN A 12 -18.12 -3.24 4.79
N GLY A 13 -18.48 -3.00 3.52
CA GLY A 13 -18.69 -1.68 2.94
C GLY A 13 -17.39 -1.05 2.47
N ASP A 14 -17.49 -0.03 1.62
CA ASP A 14 -16.30 0.57 1.02
C ASP A 14 -15.65 1.60 1.94
N MET A 15 -14.32 1.67 1.88
CA MET A 15 -13.52 2.67 2.58
C MET A 15 -12.93 3.67 1.60
N LEU A 16 -13.08 4.95 1.92
CA LEU A 16 -12.45 6.05 1.20
C LEU A 16 -11.62 6.90 2.17
N ILE A 17 -10.33 7.07 1.86
CA ILE A 17 -9.41 7.98 2.55
C ILE A 17 -8.90 9.00 1.54
N GLU A 18 -9.14 10.28 1.80
CA GLU A 18 -8.71 11.36 0.91
C GLU A 18 -7.97 12.46 1.66
N ASN A 19 -7.02 13.10 0.97
CA ASN A 19 -6.35 14.33 1.41
C ASN A 19 -5.79 14.26 2.85
N SER A 20 -5.23 13.10 3.19
CA SER A 20 -4.84 12.76 4.56
C SER A 20 -3.36 12.42 4.68
N HIS A 21 -2.80 12.67 5.86
CA HIS A 21 -1.46 12.20 6.23
C HIS A 21 -1.61 11.23 7.41
N ILE A 22 -1.25 9.97 7.20
CA ILE A 22 -1.54 8.88 8.15
C ILE A 22 -0.24 8.17 8.47
N SER A 23 0.14 8.17 9.75
CA SER A 23 1.09 7.19 10.27
C SER A 23 0.35 5.86 10.43
N LEU A 24 0.59 4.93 9.51
CA LEU A 24 -0.11 3.66 9.43
C LEU A 24 0.68 2.59 10.17
N ILE A 25 0.06 1.94 11.15
CA ILE A 25 0.56 0.67 11.70
C ILE A 25 -0.14 -0.48 10.99
N ARG A 26 -1.48 -0.47 10.99
CA ARG A 26 -2.27 -1.57 10.43
C ARG A 26 -3.62 -1.11 9.90
N LEU A 27 -3.98 -1.57 8.71
CA LEU A 27 -5.32 -1.53 8.17
C LEU A 27 -5.67 -2.94 7.69
N LEU A 28 -6.75 -3.50 8.24
CA LEU A 28 -7.34 -4.73 7.72
C LEU A 28 -8.77 -4.42 7.29
N HIS A 29 -9.07 -4.73 6.03
CA HIS A 29 -10.36 -4.50 5.42
C HIS A 29 -10.91 -5.80 4.83
N ILE A 30 -12.16 -6.10 5.15
CA ILE A 30 -12.83 -7.33 4.72
C ILE A 30 -14.14 -6.93 4.03
N ASN A 31 -14.45 -7.57 2.90
CA ASN A 31 -15.71 -7.43 2.14
C ASN A 31 -16.06 -6.00 1.70
N GLY A 32 -15.17 -5.37 0.93
CA GLY A 32 -15.43 -4.07 0.31
C GLY A 32 -14.17 -3.45 -0.27
N GLU A 33 -14.36 -2.46 -1.13
CA GLU A 33 -13.25 -1.77 -1.79
C GLU A 33 -12.57 -0.79 -0.83
N VAL A 34 -11.27 -0.60 -1.02
CA VAL A 34 -10.49 0.41 -0.31
C VAL A 34 -9.87 1.37 -1.33
N ALA A 35 -10.22 2.65 -1.21
CA ALA A 35 -9.67 3.74 -2.01
C ALA A 35 -8.86 4.72 -1.14
N ILE A 36 -7.60 4.97 -1.49
CA ILE A 36 -6.75 5.97 -0.82
C ILE A 36 -6.21 6.98 -1.84
N ASN A 37 -6.76 8.20 -1.83
CA ASN A 37 -6.45 9.20 -2.84
C ASN A 37 -5.76 10.44 -2.24
N GLN A 38 -4.77 10.96 -2.96
CA GLN A 38 -4.07 12.22 -2.64
C GLN A 38 -3.57 12.27 -1.18
N SER A 39 -3.14 11.11 -0.68
CA SER A 39 -2.79 10.92 0.72
C SER A 39 -1.34 10.50 0.88
N THR A 40 -0.80 10.72 2.07
CA THR A 40 0.53 10.26 2.47
C THR A 40 0.38 9.19 3.54
N LEU A 41 0.98 8.03 3.31
CA LEU A 41 1.16 7.00 4.33
C LEU A 41 2.60 7.03 4.80
N THR A 42 2.78 7.20 6.09
CA THR A 42 4.08 7.10 6.76
C THR A 42 4.09 5.83 7.60
N SER A 43 5.19 5.10 7.56
CA SER A 43 5.38 3.98 8.49
C SER A 43 6.04 4.52 9.78
N PRO A 44 5.66 4.03 10.98
CA PRO A 44 6.35 4.38 12.22
C PRO A 44 7.88 4.24 12.15
N ALA A 45 8.62 5.04 12.92
CA ALA A 45 10.09 5.07 12.88
C ALA A 45 10.77 3.84 13.50
N ASP A 46 10.11 3.19 14.48
CA ASP A 46 10.67 2.05 15.24
C ASP A 46 10.52 0.70 14.53
N ILE A 47 10.37 0.75 13.21
CA ILE A 47 10.15 -0.40 12.37
C ILE A 47 11.51 -1.02 12.03
N THR A 48 11.89 -2.05 12.80
CA THR A 48 13.01 -2.94 12.46
C THR A 48 12.82 -3.56 11.07
N ASP A 49 13.87 -4.10 10.45
CA ASP A 49 13.82 -4.68 9.09
C ASP A 49 12.71 -5.71 8.84
N THR A 50 12.07 -6.24 9.89
CA THR A 50 10.97 -7.21 9.82
C THR A 50 9.57 -6.61 10.00
N THR A 51 9.47 -5.41 10.58
CA THR A 51 8.18 -4.75 10.80
C THR A 51 7.91 -3.88 9.56
N ARG A 52 6.66 -3.68 9.18
CA ARG A 52 6.24 -2.73 8.14
C ARG A 52 4.84 -2.27 8.52
N SER A 53 4.39 -1.12 8.04
CA SER A 53 2.94 -0.88 8.08
C SER A 53 2.26 -1.97 7.26
N ILE A 54 1.09 -2.43 7.70
CA ILE A 54 0.38 -3.52 7.02
C ILE A 54 -0.97 -3.00 6.57
N LEU A 55 -1.25 -3.09 5.27
CA LEU A 55 -2.57 -2.89 4.69
C LEU A 55 -2.98 -4.20 4.03
N THR A 56 -4.07 -4.79 4.50
CA THR A 56 -4.63 -6.02 3.94
C THR A 56 -6.07 -5.79 3.53
N VAL A 57 -6.40 -6.15 2.29
CA VAL A 57 -7.77 -6.23 1.77
C VAL A 57 -8.05 -7.69 1.46
N GLU A 58 -9.09 -8.28 2.06
CA GLU A 58 -9.34 -9.72 1.91
C GLU A 58 -10.34 -10.06 0.79
N ASP A 59 -11.32 -9.19 0.54
CA ASP A 59 -12.35 -9.33 -0.50
C ASP A 59 -12.76 -7.93 -0.98
N GLY A 60 -12.28 -7.53 -2.14
CA GLY A 60 -12.46 -6.21 -2.73
C GLY A 60 -11.19 -5.62 -3.33
N ASP A 61 -11.32 -4.64 -4.22
CA ASP A 61 -10.16 -3.97 -4.83
C ASP A 61 -9.48 -3.00 -3.87
N PHE A 62 -8.16 -2.85 -4.02
CA PHE A 62 -7.40 -1.74 -3.44
C PHE A 62 -6.98 -0.77 -4.54
N LYS A 63 -7.46 0.46 -4.47
CA LYS A 63 -7.14 1.53 -5.43
C LYS A 63 -6.49 2.69 -4.69
N ALA A 64 -5.42 3.24 -5.25
CA ALA A 64 -4.80 4.42 -4.68
C ALA A 64 -4.30 5.39 -5.74
N GLU A 65 -4.77 6.64 -5.68
CA GLU A 65 -4.37 7.68 -6.60
C GLU A 65 -3.41 8.68 -5.96
N ASN A 66 -2.28 8.94 -6.63
CA ASN A 66 -1.26 9.89 -6.19
C ASN A 66 -0.80 9.63 -4.74
N LEU A 67 -0.63 8.34 -4.39
CA LEU A 67 -0.27 7.88 -3.06
C LEU A 67 1.19 8.18 -2.77
N LYS A 68 1.47 8.96 -1.73
CA LYS A 68 2.83 9.19 -1.24
C LYS A 68 3.14 8.19 -0.12
N LEU A 69 4.17 7.38 -0.31
CA LEU A 69 4.69 6.46 0.69
C LEU A 69 5.99 7.01 1.29
N GLU A 70 6.10 7.00 2.61
CA GLU A 70 7.32 7.28 3.36
C GLU A 70 7.58 6.15 4.37
N GLY A 71 8.77 5.56 4.35
CA GLY A 71 9.14 4.40 5.15
C GLY A 71 8.75 3.05 4.51
N LYS A 72 8.47 2.03 5.33
CA LYS A 72 8.28 0.63 4.91
C LYS A 72 6.82 0.20 5.04
N HIS A 73 6.23 -0.21 3.92
CA HIS A 73 4.82 -0.58 3.81
C HIS A 73 4.65 -1.96 3.19
N GLY A 74 3.66 -2.72 3.69
CA GLY A 74 3.19 -3.97 3.14
C GLY A 74 1.74 -3.83 2.72
N ILE A 75 1.44 -4.02 1.44
CA ILE A 75 0.09 -3.98 0.89
C ILE A 75 -0.25 -5.34 0.28
N SER A 76 -1.25 -6.02 0.82
CA SER A 76 -1.68 -7.32 0.33
C SER A 76 -3.16 -7.31 -0.01
N ASN A 77 -3.51 -7.85 -1.17
CA ASN A 77 -4.89 -8.15 -1.52
C ASN A 77 -5.04 -9.66 -1.71
N TYR A 78 -6.06 -10.28 -1.11
CA TYR A 78 -6.33 -11.70 -1.30
C TYR A 78 -7.31 -11.89 -2.47
N ASP A 79 -8.57 -11.51 -2.31
CA ASP A 79 -9.58 -11.63 -3.36
C ASP A 79 -9.89 -10.26 -3.98
N GLY A 80 -9.00 -9.79 -4.85
CA GLY A 80 -9.13 -8.50 -5.51
C GLY A 80 -7.86 -7.99 -6.17
N SER A 81 -8.03 -6.95 -7.00
CA SER A 81 -6.92 -6.31 -7.70
C SER A 81 -6.31 -5.20 -6.85
N ILE A 82 -5.06 -4.86 -7.18
CA ILE A 82 -4.39 -3.67 -6.66
C ILE A 82 -4.03 -2.75 -7.83
N ASP A 83 -4.52 -1.51 -7.79
CA ASP A 83 -4.13 -0.44 -8.71
C ASP A 83 -3.60 0.77 -7.92
N ILE A 84 -2.31 1.07 -8.07
CA ILE A 84 -1.66 2.17 -7.36
C ILE A 84 -0.97 3.11 -8.34
N SER A 85 -1.38 4.37 -8.30
CA SER A 85 -0.63 5.49 -8.84
C SER A 85 0.19 6.13 -7.73
N LEU A 86 1.52 6.03 -7.82
CA LEU A 86 2.41 6.61 -6.82
C LEU A 86 2.65 8.11 -7.06
N HIS A 87 2.78 8.87 -5.98
CA HIS A 87 3.18 10.26 -6.03
C HIS A 87 4.61 10.38 -6.63
N PRO A 88 4.91 11.39 -7.48
CA PRO A 88 6.23 11.53 -8.10
C PRO A 88 7.41 11.52 -7.13
N LYS A 89 7.26 12.13 -5.94
CA LYS A 89 8.26 12.11 -4.87
C LYS A 89 8.54 10.71 -4.28
N THR A 90 7.57 9.79 -4.31
CA THR A 90 7.83 8.41 -3.87
C THR A 90 8.63 7.66 -4.93
N LYS A 91 8.33 7.89 -6.22
CA LYS A 91 9.05 7.27 -7.35
C LYS A 91 10.54 7.59 -7.38
N THR A 92 10.99 8.69 -6.77
CA THR A 92 12.41 9.04 -6.74
C THR A 92 13.23 8.19 -5.76
N ASP A 93 12.58 7.52 -4.80
CA ASP A 93 13.25 6.79 -3.73
C ASP A 93 12.35 5.68 -3.17
N ILE A 94 12.05 4.66 -3.97
CA ILE A 94 11.23 3.51 -3.55
C ILE A 94 11.84 2.21 -4.03
N HIS A 95 11.93 1.22 -3.13
CA HIS A 95 12.13 -0.17 -3.50
C HIS A 95 10.77 -0.86 -3.54
N ILE A 96 10.48 -1.56 -4.62
CA ILE A 96 9.26 -2.35 -4.77
C ILE A 96 9.64 -3.82 -4.89
N ASP A 97 9.09 -4.61 -3.97
CA ASP A 97 9.10 -6.07 -4.02
C ASP A 97 7.66 -6.54 -4.20
N ALA A 98 7.37 -7.11 -5.37
CA ALA A 98 6.02 -7.43 -5.81
C ALA A 98 5.88 -8.93 -6.07
N SER A 99 4.77 -9.53 -5.61
CA SER A 99 4.44 -10.93 -5.90
C SER A 99 2.97 -11.12 -6.32
N GLN A 100 2.72 -12.03 -7.25
CA GLN A 100 1.39 -12.43 -7.71
C GLN A 100 1.40 -13.94 -7.89
N ASN A 101 0.37 -14.64 -7.39
CA ASN A 101 0.43 -16.08 -7.19
C ASN A 101 0.55 -16.91 -8.49
N ASN A 102 0.36 -16.29 -9.65
CA ASN A 102 0.26 -16.99 -10.94
C ASN A 102 1.10 -16.37 -12.07
N LEU A 103 1.86 -15.29 -11.84
CA LEU A 103 2.62 -14.59 -12.88
C LEU A 103 3.95 -14.02 -12.36
N GLY A 104 4.94 -13.96 -13.24
CA GLY A 104 6.08 -13.07 -13.02
C GLY A 104 5.61 -11.62 -13.14
N ILE A 105 6.12 -10.73 -12.29
CA ILE A 105 5.77 -9.31 -12.30
C ILE A 105 6.94 -8.51 -12.85
N ASP A 106 6.67 -7.73 -13.89
CA ASP A 106 7.59 -6.68 -14.32
C ASP A 106 7.47 -5.50 -13.35
N LEU A 107 8.55 -5.22 -12.63
CA LEU A 107 8.59 -4.08 -11.73
C LEU A 107 8.69 -2.77 -12.52
N PRO A 108 8.12 -1.67 -11.99
CA PRO A 108 8.30 -0.35 -12.60
C PRO A 108 9.77 0.06 -12.67
N THR A 109 10.16 0.78 -13.72
CA THR A 109 11.56 1.20 -13.99
C THR A 109 12.14 2.14 -12.94
N TYR A 110 11.31 2.71 -12.07
CA TYR A 110 11.72 3.60 -10.99
C TYR A 110 11.99 2.86 -9.66
N SER A 111 11.80 1.54 -9.58
CA SER A 111 12.16 0.76 -8.40
C SER A 111 13.68 0.75 -8.20
N ASN A 112 14.14 1.14 -7.00
CA ASN A 112 15.55 1.26 -6.64
C ASN A 112 15.88 0.35 -5.45
N PRO A 113 16.76 -0.67 -5.60
CA PRO A 113 17.19 -1.54 -4.50
C PRO A 113 17.89 -0.86 -3.31
N GLN A 114 18.37 0.38 -3.49
CA GLN A 114 19.05 1.16 -2.44
C GLN A 114 18.15 2.26 -1.86
N ALA A 115 16.84 2.20 -2.10
CA ALA A 115 15.91 3.20 -1.62
C ALA A 115 15.75 3.20 -0.10
N THR A 116 15.27 4.31 0.47
CA THR A 116 14.90 4.35 1.90
C THR A 116 13.45 3.98 2.15
N ASN A 117 12.57 4.20 1.16
CA ASN A 117 11.18 3.75 1.22
C ASN A 117 11.06 2.36 0.61
N TYR A 118 10.23 1.50 1.20
CA TYR A 118 10.01 0.13 0.75
C TYR A 118 8.52 -0.15 0.63
N LEU A 119 8.11 -0.72 -0.49
CA LEU A 119 6.78 -1.25 -0.71
C LEU A 119 6.90 -2.75 -1.01
N TYR A 120 6.43 -3.55 -0.08
CA TYR A 120 6.13 -4.96 -0.32
C TYR A 120 4.68 -5.05 -0.74
N ILE A 121 4.42 -5.62 -1.90
CA ILE A 121 3.08 -5.63 -2.47
C ILE A 121 2.73 -6.99 -3.04
N SER A 122 1.53 -7.47 -2.77
CA SER A 122 1.11 -8.77 -3.27
C SER A 122 -0.38 -8.84 -3.54
N THR A 123 -0.77 -9.52 -4.61
CA THR A 123 -2.14 -9.97 -4.82
C THR A 123 -2.18 -11.48 -5.04
N LEU A 124 -3.19 -12.16 -4.48
CA LEU A 124 -3.37 -13.59 -4.66
C LEU A 124 -4.06 -13.89 -6.00
N ASP A 125 -5.26 -13.34 -6.18
CA ASP A 125 -6.16 -13.71 -7.26
C ASP A 125 -6.49 -12.57 -8.25
N GLY A 126 -6.04 -11.34 -7.98
CA GLY A 126 -6.30 -10.18 -8.84
C GLY A 126 -5.12 -9.72 -9.69
N GLU A 127 -5.31 -8.60 -10.39
CA GLU A 127 -4.25 -7.92 -11.13
C GLU A 127 -3.44 -6.99 -10.20
N LEU A 128 -2.18 -6.77 -10.53
CA LEU A 128 -1.32 -5.81 -9.84
C LEU A 128 -0.81 -4.77 -10.84
N ASN A 129 -1.29 -3.53 -10.69
CA ASN A 129 -0.89 -2.38 -11.50
C ASN A 129 -0.23 -1.33 -10.60
N ILE A 130 0.99 -0.90 -10.96
CA ILE A 130 1.73 0.15 -10.23
C ILE A 130 2.27 1.16 -11.25
N GLN A 131 1.87 2.42 -11.11
CA GLN A 131 2.17 3.50 -12.05
C GLN A 131 2.93 4.66 -11.43
#